data_AF-A0A2N0QJ35-F1
#
_entry.id   AF-A0A2N0QJ35-F1
#
_cell.length_a   1.000
_cell.length_b   1.000
_cell.length_c   1.000
_cell.angle_alpha   90.00
_cell.angle_beta   90.00
_cell.angle_gamma   90.00
#
_symmetry.space_group_name_H-M   'P 1'
#
loop_
_entity.id
_entity.type
_entity.pdbx_description
1 polymer ?
#
loop_
_entity_poly.entity_id
_entity_poly.type
_entity_poly.pdbx_seq_one_letter_code
_entity_poly.pdbx_strand_id
1 'polypeptide(L)'
;KDFALYANKFKEDGLTGGHVIMLGSGNDEAAILALNTYPNGLQVGGGINDTNAKKYIDAGASHVIVTSFIFHDGALDMERLQSLIQAVGKEHILLIHAVDVEGKRSGMQEELVEDLTNWTSIPTTYAGGVRSLDDLKKFNEITGGKLHVTIGSALDIFGGDLKYEDVVAFCSK
;
A
#
# COMPACT_ATOMS: atom_id res chain seq x y z
N LYS A 1 -3.89 -19.89 11.77
CA LYS A 1 -2.93 -20.64 10.93
C LYS A 1 -1.79 -19.69 10.57
N ASP A 2 -0.62 -19.95 11.15
CA ASP A 2 0.74 -19.64 10.69
C ASP A 2 1.19 -18.28 10.16
N PHE A 3 0.54 -17.17 10.52
CA PHE A 3 1.05 -15.82 10.21
C PHE A 3 2.48 -15.59 10.74
N ALA A 4 2.79 -16.11 11.93
CA ALA A 4 4.14 -16.08 12.50
C ALA A 4 5.15 -16.93 11.72
N LEU A 5 4.74 -18.08 11.18
CA LEU A 5 5.62 -18.92 10.35
C LEU A 5 5.97 -18.23 9.04
N TYR A 6 5.00 -17.60 8.37
CA TYR A 6 5.30 -16.82 7.16
C TYR A 6 6.16 -15.59 7.47
N ALA A 7 5.89 -14.88 8.57
CA ALA A 7 6.72 -13.77 9.02
C ALA A 7 8.16 -14.23 9.33
N ASN A 8 8.32 -15.37 10.00
CA ASN A 8 9.63 -15.93 10.32
C ASN A 8 10.37 -16.38 9.05
N LYS A 9 9.65 -16.97 8.09
CA LYS A 9 10.22 -17.32 6.79
C LYS A 9 10.71 -16.06 6.05
N PHE A 10 9.92 -15.00 6.01
CA PHE A 10 10.32 -13.74 5.35
C PHE A 10 11.55 -13.14 6.01
N LYS A 11 11.63 -13.24 7.35
CA LYS A 11 12.79 -12.82 8.13
C LYS A 11 14.03 -13.64 7.81
N GLU A 12 13.93 -14.97 7.78
CA GLU A 12 15.02 -15.88 7.41
C GLU A 12 15.53 -15.61 5.98
N ASP A 13 14.61 -15.28 5.08
CA ASP A 13 14.90 -14.96 3.67
C ASP A 13 15.31 -13.48 3.45
N GLY A 14 15.28 -12.63 4.48
CA GLY A 14 15.64 -11.21 4.40
C GLY A 14 14.68 -10.33 3.58
N LEU A 15 13.44 -10.78 3.38
CA LEU A 15 12.44 -10.15 2.52
C LEU A 15 11.67 -9.05 3.26
N THR A 16 11.94 -7.79 2.92
CA THR A 16 11.24 -6.63 3.48
C THR A 16 10.06 -6.19 2.61
N GLY A 17 9.11 -5.46 3.20
CA GLY A 17 7.96 -4.91 2.48
C GLY A 17 6.80 -5.89 2.27
N GLY A 18 6.81 -7.05 2.94
CA GLY A 18 5.68 -7.96 2.96
C GLY A 18 4.46 -7.35 3.67
N HIS A 19 3.24 -7.63 3.19
CA HIS A 19 2.02 -7.02 3.72
C HIS A 19 1.19 -8.03 4.52
N VAL A 20 0.79 -7.66 5.73
CA VAL A 20 -0.18 -8.38 6.58
C VAL A 20 -1.53 -7.68 6.43
N ILE A 21 -2.49 -8.30 5.74
CA ILE A 21 -3.83 -7.71 5.52
C ILE A 21 -4.85 -8.37 6.43
N MET A 22 -5.45 -7.58 7.34
CA MET A 22 -6.54 -8.00 8.20
C MET A 22 -7.87 -7.94 7.43
N LEU A 23 -8.53 -9.10 7.28
CA LEU A 23 -9.82 -9.22 6.61
C LEU A 23 -10.92 -9.50 7.63
N GLY A 24 -11.75 -8.49 7.91
CA GLY A 24 -12.79 -8.56 8.93
C GLY A 24 -12.26 -8.38 10.36
N SER A 25 -13.15 -8.55 11.34
CA SER A 25 -12.86 -8.36 12.77
C SER A 25 -12.10 -9.55 13.38
N GLY A 26 -11.31 -9.28 14.43
CA GLY A 26 -10.66 -10.33 15.25
C GLY A 26 -9.28 -10.78 14.73
N ASN A 27 -8.65 -10.00 13.86
CA ASN A 27 -7.34 -10.31 13.29
C ASN A 27 -6.18 -9.61 14.02
N ASP A 28 -6.48 -8.74 14.99
CA ASP A 28 -5.52 -7.87 15.66
C ASP A 28 -4.36 -8.64 16.31
N GLU A 29 -4.68 -9.66 17.12
CA GLU A 29 -3.66 -10.47 17.81
C GLU A 29 -2.76 -11.21 16.81
N ALA A 30 -3.35 -11.74 15.75
CA ALA A 30 -2.62 -12.45 14.71
C ALA A 30 -1.68 -11.51 13.92
N ALA A 31 -2.16 -10.30 13.60
CA ALA A 31 -1.34 -9.28 12.96
C ALA A 31 -0.19 -8.84 13.86
N ILE A 32 -0.47 -8.52 15.13
CA ILE A 32 0.56 -8.13 16.12
C ILE A 32 1.61 -9.24 16.28
N LEU A 33 1.20 -10.52 16.32
CA LEU A 33 2.13 -11.64 16.40
C LEU A 33 3.06 -11.70 15.18
N ALA A 34 2.53 -11.52 13.97
CA ALA A 34 3.33 -11.49 12.74
C ALA A 34 4.34 -10.34 12.74
N LEU A 35 3.90 -9.14 13.13
CA LEU A 35 4.74 -7.94 13.19
C LEU A 35 5.87 -8.08 14.22
N ASN A 36 5.57 -8.61 15.42
CA ASN A 36 6.58 -8.89 16.44
C ASN A 36 7.59 -9.95 15.99
N THR A 37 7.20 -10.87 15.12
CA THR A 37 8.07 -11.92 14.61
C THR A 37 9.16 -11.35 13.68
N TYR A 38 8.80 -10.35 12.86
CA TYR A 38 9.72 -9.64 11.98
C TYR A 38 9.59 -8.11 12.09
N PRO A 39 10.14 -7.51 13.16
CA PRO A 39 10.09 -6.07 13.37
C PRO A 39 10.74 -5.30 12.20
N ASN A 40 10.06 -4.26 11.73
CA ASN A 40 10.40 -3.43 10.58
C ASN A 40 10.48 -4.18 9.23
N GLY A 41 10.18 -5.47 9.19
CA GLY A 41 10.19 -6.25 7.94
C GLY A 41 8.85 -6.22 7.20
N LEU A 42 7.75 -6.06 7.94
CA LEU A 42 6.39 -6.18 7.43
C LEU A 42 5.63 -4.85 7.50
N GLN A 43 4.58 -4.75 6.70
CA GLN A 43 3.59 -3.68 6.70
C GLN A 43 2.23 -4.27 7.09
N VAL A 44 1.28 -3.46 7.54
CA VAL A 44 -0.05 -3.96 7.95
C VAL A 44 -1.19 -3.13 7.38
N GLY A 45 -2.26 -3.79 6.91
CA GLY A 45 -3.47 -3.14 6.42
C GLY A 45 -4.75 -3.79 6.93
N GLY A 46 -5.88 -3.15 6.65
CA GLY A 46 -7.22 -3.62 7.02
C GLY A 46 -7.77 -2.90 8.24
N GLY A 47 -8.72 -1.99 8.02
CA GLY A 47 -9.35 -1.23 9.12
C GLY A 47 -8.42 -0.26 9.85
N ILE A 48 -7.26 0.10 9.27
CA ILE A 48 -6.33 1.08 9.83
C ILE A 48 -6.99 2.46 9.89
N ASN A 49 -6.89 3.12 11.04
CA ASN A 49 -7.30 4.49 11.27
C ASN A 49 -6.35 5.19 12.25
N ASP A 50 -6.55 6.49 12.44
CA ASP A 50 -5.77 7.34 13.35
C ASP A 50 -5.75 6.84 14.80
N THR A 51 -6.83 6.24 15.28
CA THR A 51 -6.91 5.74 16.67
C THR A 51 -6.19 4.41 16.89
N ASN A 52 -6.01 3.60 15.85
CA ASN A 52 -5.45 2.25 15.98
C ASN A 52 -4.07 2.07 15.34
N ALA A 53 -3.67 2.91 14.39
CA ALA A 53 -2.47 2.71 13.59
C ALA A 53 -1.21 2.58 14.44
N LYS A 54 -1.11 3.43 15.48
CA LYS A 54 0.04 3.47 16.39
C LYS A 54 0.33 2.12 17.05
N LYS A 55 -0.70 1.36 17.41
CA LYS A 55 -0.52 0.05 18.05
C LYS A 55 0.25 -0.94 17.17
N TYR A 56 0.12 -0.84 15.85
CA TYR A 56 0.79 -1.74 14.92
C TYR A 56 2.21 -1.30 14.60
N ILE A 57 2.45 0.01 14.50
CA ILE A 57 3.81 0.55 14.41
C ILE A 57 4.60 0.16 15.65
N ASP A 58 4.02 0.33 16.84
CA ASP A 58 4.65 -0.06 18.11
C ASP A 58 4.89 -1.59 18.19
N ALA A 59 4.08 -2.40 17.48
CA ALA A 59 4.25 -3.85 17.36
C ALA A 59 5.28 -4.27 16.29
N GLY A 60 5.94 -3.32 15.63
CA GLY A 60 7.02 -3.60 14.67
C GLY A 60 6.61 -3.54 13.20
N ALA A 61 5.44 -3.00 12.85
CA ALA A 61 5.16 -2.67 11.45
C ALA A 61 6.09 -1.55 10.96
N SER A 62 6.69 -1.74 9.79
CA SER A 62 7.42 -0.68 9.10
C SER A 62 6.48 0.44 8.64
N HIS A 63 5.30 0.06 8.12
CA HIS A 63 4.27 0.98 7.65
C HIS A 63 2.86 0.43 7.94
N VAL A 64 1.91 1.34 8.11
CA VAL A 64 0.48 1.04 8.04
C VAL A 64 -0.07 1.35 6.66
N ILE A 65 -0.90 0.45 6.17
CA ILE A 65 -1.62 0.53 4.91
C ILE A 65 -3.00 1.06 5.21
N VAL A 66 -3.26 2.30 4.80
CA VAL A 66 -4.55 2.94 4.98
C VAL A 66 -5.31 2.96 3.66
N THR A 67 -6.59 2.59 3.75
CA THR A 67 -7.54 2.53 2.62
C THR A 67 -8.75 3.41 2.95
N SER A 68 -9.93 2.85 3.19
CA SER A 68 -11.20 3.56 3.33
C SER A 68 -11.29 4.57 4.47
N PHE A 69 -10.35 4.60 5.42
CA PHE A 69 -10.40 5.56 6.52
C PHE A 69 -10.20 7.01 6.05
N ILE A 70 -9.21 7.24 5.18
CA ILE A 70 -8.87 8.58 4.65
C ILE A 70 -9.63 8.91 3.36
N PHE A 71 -10.56 8.06 2.93
CA PHE A 71 -11.40 8.29 1.76
C PHE A 71 -12.86 8.39 2.18
N HIS A 72 -13.53 9.47 1.79
CA HIS A 72 -14.94 9.71 2.02
C HIS A 72 -15.60 10.11 0.69
N ASP A 73 -16.66 9.41 0.29
CA ASP A 73 -17.38 9.63 -0.99
C ASP A 73 -16.47 9.65 -2.24
N GLY A 74 -15.39 8.85 -2.22
CA GLY A 74 -14.42 8.77 -3.31
C GLY A 74 -13.42 9.92 -3.36
N ALA A 75 -13.52 10.89 -2.45
CA ALA A 75 -12.54 11.94 -2.26
C ALA A 75 -11.64 11.64 -1.06
N LEU A 76 -10.42 12.18 -1.05
CA LEU A 76 -9.57 12.09 0.12
C LEU A 76 -10.03 13.07 1.21
N ASP A 77 -10.17 12.56 2.41
CA ASP A 77 -10.40 13.34 3.61
C ASP A 77 -9.05 13.78 4.21
N MET A 78 -8.69 15.04 3.94
CA MET A 78 -7.44 15.63 4.39
C MET A 78 -7.34 15.72 5.92
N GLU A 79 -8.45 15.93 6.64
CA GLU A 79 -8.41 15.99 8.10
C GLU A 79 -8.05 14.64 8.69
N ARG A 80 -8.63 13.55 8.16
CA ARG A 80 -8.31 12.19 8.57
C ARG A 80 -6.89 11.78 8.20
N LEU A 81 -6.41 12.17 7.03
CA LEU A 81 -5.01 11.94 6.66
C LEU A 81 -4.07 12.65 7.64
N GLN A 82 -4.34 13.91 7.98
CA GLN A 82 -3.52 14.66 8.95
C GLN A 82 -3.57 14.04 10.35
N SER A 83 -4.75 13.58 10.80
CA SER A 83 -4.88 12.87 12.08
C SER A 83 -4.03 11.59 12.11
N LEU A 84 -4.06 10.81 11.01
CA LEU A 84 -3.24 9.61 10.89
C LEU A 84 -1.74 9.93 10.89
N ILE A 85 -1.31 10.97 10.16
CA ILE A 85 0.08 11.43 10.15
C ILE A 85 0.54 11.80 11.56
N GLN A 86 -0.29 12.51 12.34
CA GLN A 86 0.02 12.86 13.72
C GLN A 86 0.16 11.62 14.62
N ALA A 87 -0.64 10.57 14.37
CA ALA A 87 -0.63 9.37 15.19
C ALA A 87 0.62 8.50 15.00
N VAL A 88 1.12 8.36 13.77
CA VAL A 88 2.17 7.37 13.47
C VAL A 88 3.43 7.93 12.83
N GLY A 89 3.47 9.20 12.46
CA GLY A 89 4.56 9.71 11.64
C GLY A 89 4.34 9.36 10.18
N LYS A 90 4.77 10.28 9.33
CA LYS A 90 4.47 10.29 7.90
C LYS A 90 5.28 9.21 7.15
N GLU A 91 6.49 8.93 7.62
CA GLU A 91 7.40 7.87 7.18
C GLU A 91 6.88 6.45 7.42
N HIS A 92 5.80 6.31 8.19
CA HIS A 92 5.19 5.02 8.54
C HIS A 92 3.86 4.78 7.82
N ILE A 93 3.51 5.56 6.79
CA ILE A 93 2.22 5.44 6.10
C ILE A 93 2.45 4.98 4.66
N LEU A 94 1.74 3.91 4.28
CA LEU A 94 1.56 3.50 2.90
C LEU A 94 0.10 3.74 2.50
N LEU A 95 -0.12 4.62 1.53
CA LEU A 95 -1.47 4.92 1.05
C LEU A 95 -1.84 4.00 -0.11
N ILE A 96 -2.52 2.89 0.19
CA ILE A 96 -3.06 2.02 -0.85
C ILE A 96 -4.50 2.45 -1.11
N HIS A 97 -4.74 3.12 -2.22
CA HIS A 97 -6.11 3.23 -2.74
C HIS A 97 -6.44 2.03 -3.62
N ALA A 98 -6.97 0.97 -3.01
CA ALA A 98 -7.76 0.01 -3.75
C ALA A 98 -9.11 0.67 -4.06
N VAL A 99 -9.21 1.31 -5.23
CA VAL A 99 -10.52 1.58 -5.82
C VAL A 99 -11.27 0.26 -5.82
N ASP A 100 -12.54 0.29 -5.42
CA ASP A 100 -13.51 -0.77 -5.64
C ASP A 100 -13.42 -1.33 -7.08
N VAL A 101 -12.65 -2.41 -7.24
CA VAL A 101 -12.54 -3.20 -8.47
C VAL A 101 -12.46 -4.68 -8.15
N GLU A 102 -13.39 -5.17 -7.33
CA GLU A 102 -13.96 -6.47 -7.68
C GLU A 102 -14.63 -6.32 -9.07
N GLY A 103 -13.85 -6.48 -10.14
CA GLY A 103 -14.34 -6.73 -11.49
C GLY A 103 -14.59 -5.52 -12.42
N LYS A 104 -14.43 -4.25 -11.98
CA LYS A 104 -14.57 -3.10 -12.89
C LYS A 104 -13.20 -2.64 -13.41
N ARG A 105 -12.87 -3.00 -14.64
CA ARG A 105 -11.61 -2.67 -15.36
C ARG A 105 -11.48 -1.18 -15.72
N SER A 106 -11.65 -0.27 -14.75
CA SER A 106 -11.81 1.17 -15.00
C SER A 106 -10.49 1.95 -15.16
N GLY A 107 -9.33 1.32 -14.89
CA GLY A 107 -8.02 1.97 -15.00
C GLY A 107 -7.62 2.78 -13.76
N MET A 108 -6.45 3.42 -13.84
CA MET A 108 -5.91 4.32 -12.81
C MET A 108 -6.78 5.58 -12.65
N GLN A 109 -6.97 6.05 -11.41
CA GLN A 109 -7.67 7.30 -11.13
C GLN A 109 -6.70 8.48 -11.13
N GLU A 110 -6.57 9.16 -12.27
CA GLU A 110 -5.57 10.21 -12.49
C GLU A 110 -5.71 11.43 -11.57
N GLU A 111 -6.93 11.95 -11.38
CA GLU A 111 -7.21 13.09 -10.49
C GLU A 111 -6.75 12.78 -9.06
N LEU A 112 -7.03 11.57 -8.58
CA LEU A 112 -6.55 11.12 -7.28
C LEU A 112 -5.01 11.01 -7.24
N VAL A 113 -4.37 10.53 -8.30
CA VAL A 113 -2.91 10.45 -8.35
C VAL A 113 -2.28 11.85 -8.33
N GLU A 114 -2.88 12.82 -9.02
CA GLU A 114 -2.46 14.22 -9.01
C GLU A 114 -2.62 14.84 -7.62
N ASP A 115 -3.78 14.65 -7.02
CA ASP A 115 -4.07 15.11 -5.68
C ASP A 115 -3.12 14.50 -4.64
N LEU A 116 -2.91 13.18 -4.67
CA LEU A 116 -1.92 12.51 -3.84
C LEU A 116 -0.52 13.07 -4.06
N THR A 117 -0.14 13.37 -5.30
CA THR A 117 1.16 13.99 -5.62
C THR A 117 1.31 15.37 -4.99
N ASN A 118 0.23 16.15 -4.95
CA ASN A 118 0.22 17.49 -4.38
C ASN A 118 0.14 17.49 -2.85
N TRP A 119 -0.58 16.54 -2.26
CA TRP A 119 -0.79 16.43 -0.83
C TRP A 119 0.34 15.70 -0.10
N THR A 120 0.97 14.74 -0.76
CA THR A 120 2.00 13.92 -0.12
C THR A 120 3.34 14.66 -0.08
N SER A 121 3.92 14.71 1.11
CA SER A 121 5.30 15.15 1.34
C SER A 121 6.17 14.00 1.85
N ILE A 122 5.73 12.77 1.55
CA ILE A 122 6.30 11.52 2.04
C ILE A 122 6.28 10.42 1.00
N PRO A 123 7.18 9.43 1.13
CA PRO A 123 7.11 8.21 0.36
C PRO A 123 5.71 7.60 0.46
N THR A 124 5.02 7.52 -0.68
CA THR A 124 3.63 7.07 -0.76
C THR A 124 3.51 6.15 -1.95
N THR A 125 2.82 5.01 -1.81
CA THR A 125 2.69 4.01 -2.88
C THR A 125 1.24 3.83 -3.30
N TYR A 126 0.88 4.31 -4.49
CA TYR A 126 -0.44 4.11 -5.08
C TYR A 126 -0.65 2.64 -5.52
N ALA A 127 -1.88 2.15 -5.41
CA ALA A 127 -2.18 0.74 -5.63
C ALA A 127 -3.55 0.52 -6.27
N GLY A 128 -3.66 0.74 -7.58
CA GLY A 128 -4.89 0.44 -8.31
C GLY A 128 -4.82 0.77 -9.80
N GLY A 129 -5.36 -0.11 -10.64
CA GLY A 129 -5.72 0.25 -12.03
C GLY A 129 -4.59 0.46 -13.04
N VAL A 130 -3.31 0.42 -12.66
CA VAL A 130 -2.18 0.44 -13.61
C VAL A 130 -2.11 -0.89 -14.34
N ARG A 131 -2.24 -0.85 -15.68
CA ARG A 131 -2.35 -2.07 -16.51
C ARG A 131 -1.43 -2.09 -17.73
N SER A 132 -0.68 -1.03 -17.97
CA SER A 132 0.18 -0.90 -19.15
C SER A 132 1.41 -0.03 -18.87
N LEU A 133 2.40 -0.09 -19.77
CA LEU A 133 3.55 0.83 -19.73
C LEU A 133 3.14 2.28 -19.96
N ASP A 134 2.05 2.53 -20.69
CA ASP A 134 1.56 3.89 -20.91
C ASP A 134 0.90 4.46 -19.64
N ASP A 135 0.20 3.63 -18.86
CA ASP A 135 -0.27 4.02 -17.52
C ASP A 135 0.92 4.35 -16.60
N LEU A 136 2.02 3.59 -16.67
CA LEU A 136 3.23 3.86 -15.89
C LEU A 136 3.91 5.18 -16.30
N LYS A 137 4.03 5.46 -17.60
CA LYS A 137 4.53 6.75 -18.09
C LYS A 137 3.66 7.88 -17.57
N LYS A 138 2.35 7.75 -17.72
CA LYS A 138 1.39 8.76 -17.29
C LYS A 138 1.41 8.97 -15.77
N PHE A 139 1.52 7.88 -15.01
CA PHE A 139 1.71 7.94 -13.56
C PHE A 139 2.98 8.72 -13.21
N ASN A 140 4.10 8.44 -13.88
CA ASN A 140 5.35 9.16 -13.64
C ASN A 140 5.26 10.66 -14.05
N GLU A 141 4.55 10.97 -15.13
CA GLU A 141 4.28 12.35 -15.58
C GLU A 141 3.47 13.13 -14.55
N ILE A 142 2.38 12.55 -14.05
CA ILE A 142 1.52 13.18 -13.03
C ILE A 142 2.30 13.36 -11.72
N THR A 143 3.03 12.31 -11.31
CA THR A 143 3.65 12.27 -9.98
C THR A 143 4.99 12.98 -9.89
N GLY A 144 5.68 13.17 -11.03
CA GLY A 144 7.07 13.63 -11.05
C GLY A 144 7.99 12.76 -10.20
N GLY A 145 7.70 11.45 -10.09
CA GLY A 145 8.43 10.49 -9.27
C GLY A 145 8.20 10.61 -7.75
N LYS A 146 7.23 11.42 -7.30
CA LYS A 146 6.94 11.60 -5.86
C LYS A 146 6.19 10.43 -5.24
N LEU A 147 5.50 9.63 -6.06
CA LEU A 147 4.77 8.44 -5.63
C LEU A 147 5.40 7.18 -6.21
N HIS A 148 5.36 6.09 -5.46
CA HIS A 148 5.56 4.74 -5.99
C HIS A 148 4.22 4.15 -6.44
N VAL A 149 4.26 3.05 -7.17
CA VAL A 149 3.06 2.33 -7.61
C VAL A 149 3.22 0.81 -7.46
N THR A 150 2.13 0.13 -7.14
CA THR A 150 2.05 -1.34 -7.21
C THR A 150 1.28 -1.78 -8.45
N ILE A 151 1.74 -2.87 -9.08
CA ILE A 151 1.06 -3.53 -10.18
C ILE A 151 0.78 -4.97 -9.76
N GLY A 152 -0.49 -5.35 -9.73
CA GLY A 152 -0.95 -6.68 -9.37
C GLY A 152 -1.37 -7.48 -10.60
N SER A 153 -2.66 -7.82 -10.67
CA SER A 153 -3.28 -8.73 -11.66
C SER A 153 -3.07 -8.37 -13.14
N ALA A 154 -2.57 -7.17 -13.46
CA ALA A 154 -2.21 -6.82 -14.82
C ALA A 154 -0.92 -7.52 -15.31
N LEU A 155 -0.02 -7.91 -14.40
CA LEU A 155 1.22 -8.58 -14.77
C LEU A 155 0.97 -9.99 -15.29
N ASP A 156 1.74 -10.41 -16.28
CA ASP A 156 1.65 -11.73 -16.89
C ASP A 156 1.97 -12.87 -15.93
N ILE A 157 2.87 -12.64 -14.98
CA ILE A 157 3.14 -13.55 -13.86
C ILE A 157 1.92 -13.79 -12.96
N PHE A 158 0.89 -12.94 -13.04
CA PHE A 158 -0.39 -13.07 -12.33
C PHE A 158 -1.58 -13.32 -13.29
N GLY A 159 -1.31 -13.71 -14.54
CA GLY A 159 -2.32 -14.03 -15.55
C GLY A 159 -2.87 -12.83 -16.33
N GLY A 160 -2.23 -11.66 -16.22
CA GLY A 160 -2.52 -10.49 -17.04
C GLY A 160 -1.71 -10.44 -18.35
N ASP A 161 -1.82 -9.32 -19.07
CA ASP A 161 -1.19 -9.13 -20.38
C ASP A 161 0.12 -8.31 -20.32
N LEU A 162 0.38 -7.60 -19.22
CA LEU A 162 1.56 -6.74 -19.05
C LEU A 162 2.78 -7.58 -18.67
N LYS A 163 3.82 -7.56 -19.50
CA LYS A 163 5.05 -8.32 -19.25
C LYS A 163 5.81 -7.76 -18.05
N TYR A 164 6.08 -8.62 -17.06
CA TYR A 164 6.89 -8.26 -15.90
C TYR A 164 8.27 -7.71 -16.30
N GLU A 165 8.95 -8.36 -17.26
CA GLU A 165 10.27 -7.94 -17.74
C GLU A 165 10.26 -6.52 -18.34
N ASP A 166 9.19 -6.17 -19.05
CA ASP A 166 9.04 -4.83 -19.63
C ASP A 166 8.86 -3.76 -18.54
N VAL A 167 8.12 -4.07 -17.47
CA VAL A 167 7.97 -3.19 -16.30
C VAL A 167 9.31 -3.00 -15.60
N VAL A 168 10.08 -4.07 -15.39
CA VAL A 168 11.43 -3.98 -14.79
C VAL A 168 12.35 -3.12 -15.66
N ALA A 169 12.37 -3.35 -16.98
CA ALA A 169 13.17 -2.57 -17.92
C ALA A 169 12.75 -1.10 -17.99
N PHE A 170 11.46 -0.81 -17.79
CA PHE A 170 10.93 0.55 -17.70
C PHE A 170 11.42 1.25 -16.43
N CYS A 171 11.32 0.60 -15.27
CA CYS A 171 11.69 1.18 -13.97
C CYS A 171 13.21 1.25 -13.72
N SER A 172 14.02 0.56 -14.52
CA SER A 172 15.49 0.57 -14.40
C SER A 172 16.15 1.76 -15.10
N LYS A 173 15.38 2.70 -15.64
CA LYS A 173 15.83 3.91 -16.35
C LYS A 173 15.67 5.14 -15.48
#